data_AF-A0A4Q3HS16-F1
#
_entry.id   AF-A0A4Q3HS16-F1
#
_cell.length_a   1.000
_cell.length_b   1.000
_cell.length_c   1.000
_cell.angle_alpha   90.00
_cell.angle_beta   90.00
_cell.angle_gamma   90.00
#
_symmetry.space_group_name_H-M   'P 1'
#
loop_
_entity.id
_entity.type
_entity.pdbx_description
1 polymer ?
#
loop_
_entity_poly.entity_id
_entity_poly.type
_entity_poly.pdbx_seq_one_letter_code
_entity_poly.pdbx_strand_id
1 'polypeptide(L)'
;MSAEERYAVLARELGADNVGLVHGRMAGPEKDAVMSAFKNGEIRLLVATTVVEVGVDVPDATIMVIEHAERFGLAQLHQLRGRVGRGDEASTCILLYKGPLSETGHARLSILRDSEDGFLIAEEDLKLRGEGELLGTRQSGTPGFKIASLEAHADLLEIARKDATYLLDRDPDLTSERGEAVRALLYLHRRDEAIRFLRAG
;
A
#
# COMPACT_ATOMS: atom_id res chain seq x y z
N MET A 1 -0.68 5.20 22.68
CA MET A 1 -1.68 4.60 23.56
C MET A 1 -1.88 3.17 23.07
N SER A 2 -1.90 2.18 23.96
CA SER A 2 -2.24 0.81 23.57
C SER A 2 -3.76 0.70 23.33
N ALA A 3 -4.21 -0.34 22.62
CA ALA A 3 -5.64 -0.57 22.43
C ALA A 3 -6.35 -0.86 23.77
N GLU A 4 -5.67 -1.50 24.73
CA GLU A 4 -6.17 -1.74 26.09
C GLU A 4 -6.37 -0.43 26.86
N GLU A 5 -5.41 0.49 26.80
CA GLU A 5 -5.53 1.83 27.41
C GLU A 5 -6.69 2.59 26.79
N ARG A 6 -6.81 2.55 25.46
CA ARG A 6 -7.88 3.24 24.74
C ARG A 6 -9.26 2.67 25.08
N TYR A 7 -9.36 1.35 25.13
CA TYR A 7 -10.55 0.64 25.60
C TYR A 7 -10.93 1.07 27.01
N ALA A 8 -9.99 1.09 27.96
CA ALA A 8 -10.26 1.47 29.34
C ALA A 8 -10.83 2.89 29.45
N VAL A 9 -10.29 3.83 28.67
CA VAL A 9 -10.81 5.21 28.60
C VAL A 9 -12.23 5.21 28.04
N LEU A 10 -12.48 4.59 26.89
CA LEU A 10 -13.79 4.62 26.24
C LEU A 10 -14.86 3.87 27.03
N ALA A 11 -14.52 2.73 27.64
CA ALA A 11 -15.41 1.98 28.51
C ALA A 11 -15.83 2.80 29.75
N ARG A 12 -14.92 3.64 30.28
CA ARG A 12 -15.26 4.55 31.38
C ARG A 12 -16.23 5.65 30.97
N GLU A 13 -16.05 6.24 29.79
CA GLU A 13 -16.85 7.38 29.33
C GLU A 13 -18.20 6.95 28.71
N LEU A 14 -18.27 5.78 28.07
CA LEU A 14 -19.44 5.31 27.29
C LEU A 14 -20.16 4.11 27.92
N GLY A 15 -19.65 3.58 29.04
CA GLY A 15 -20.12 2.37 29.68
C GLY A 15 -19.43 1.11 29.14
N ALA A 16 -18.96 0.25 30.04
CA ALA A 16 -18.18 -0.93 29.68
C ALA A 16 -18.95 -1.93 28.80
N ASP A 17 -20.27 -2.04 28.99
CA ASP A 17 -21.11 -2.96 28.21
C ASP A 17 -21.28 -2.52 26.75
N ASN A 18 -21.02 -1.26 26.43
CA ASN A 18 -21.15 -0.71 25.07
C ASN A 18 -19.87 -0.78 24.25
N VAL A 19 -18.73 -1.17 24.86
CA VAL A 19 -17.40 -1.11 24.25
C VAL A 19 -16.76 -2.49 24.25
N GLY A 20 -16.26 -2.93 23.09
CA GLY A 20 -15.51 -4.18 22.92
C GLY A 20 -14.04 -3.91 22.61
N LEU A 21 -13.17 -4.86 22.94
CA LEU A 21 -11.74 -4.84 22.60
C LEU A 21 -11.37 -6.08 21.79
N VAL A 22 -10.65 -5.90 20.69
CA VAL A 22 -10.07 -6.98 19.89
C VAL A 22 -8.62 -6.68 19.55
N HIS A 23 -7.70 -7.55 19.94
CA HIS A 23 -6.29 -7.43 19.56
C HIS A 23 -5.61 -8.79 19.36
N GLY A 24 -4.46 -8.80 18.69
CA GLY A 24 -3.74 -10.02 18.30
C GLY A 24 -3.51 -11.04 19.44
N ARG A 25 -3.29 -10.58 20.68
CA ARG A 25 -3.02 -11.44 21.85
C ARG A 25 -4.23 -12.16 22.46
N MET A 26 -5.45 -11.84 22.07
CA MET A 26 -6.65 -12.52 22.60
C MET A 26 -6.78 -13.94 22.02
N ALA A 27 -7.36 -14.84 22.80
CA ALA A 27 -7.70 -16.17 22.32
C ALA A 27 -8.78 -16.10 21.23
N GLY A 28 -8.78 -17.06 20.29
CA GLY A 28 -9.78 -17.15 19.22
C GLY A 28 -11.23 -17.04 19.71
N PRO A 29 -11.64 -17.86 20.70
CA PRO A 29 -13.00 -17.83 21.23
C PRO A 29 -13.41 -16.49 21.85
N GLU A 30 -12.47 -15.78 22.48
CA GLU A 30 -12.74 -14.46 23.06
C GLU A 30 -12.96 -13.41 21.97
N LYS A 31 -12.15 -13.45 20.90
CA LYS A 31 -12.34 -12.57 19.74
C LYS A 31 -13.70 -12.81 19.10
N ASP A 32 -14.06 -14.07 18.88
CA ASP A 32 -15.32 -14.44 18.22
C ASP A 32 -16.54 -14.00 19.03
N ALA A 33 -16.48 -14.09 20.37
CA ALA A 33 -17.53 -13.63 21.26
C ALA A 33 -17.73 -12.11 21.17
N VAL A 34 -16.65 -11.31 21.27
CA VAL A 34 -16.72 -9.84 21.17
C VAL A 34 -17.20 -9.41 19.79
N MET A 35 -16.74 -10.09 18.74
CA MET A 35 -17.16 -9.80 17.37
C MET A 35 -18.65 -10.12 17.14
N SER A 36 -19.14 -11.22 17.72
CA SER A 36 -20.56 -11.58 17.65
C SER A 36 -21.43 -10.55 18.39
N ALA A 37 -21.01 -10.14 19.59
CA ALA A 37 -21.71 -9.11 20.36
C ALA A 37 -21.76 -7.76 19.62
N PHE A 38 -20.67 -7.37 18.95
CA PHE A 38 -20.64 -6.17 18.11
C PHE A 38 -21.58 -6.30 16.89
N LYS A 39 -21.55 -7.43 16.19
CA LYS A 39 -22.41 -7.69 15.03
C LYS A 39 -23.90 -7.73 15.40
N ASN A 40 -24.24 -8.23 16.58
CA ASN A 40 -25.61 -8.27 17.09
C ASN A 40 -26.09 -6.92 17.65
N GLY A 41 -25.22 -5.90 17.71
CA GLY A 41 -25.53 -4.59 18.28
C GLY A 41 -25.64 -4.56 19.80
N GLU A 42 -25.16 -5.62 20.49
CA GLU A 42 -25.02 -5.65 21.95
C GLU A 42 -23.93 -4.67 22.39
N ILE A 43 -22.82 -4.63 21.64
CA ILE A 43 -21.74 -3.66 21.76
C ILE A 43 -21.90 -2.64 20.63
N ARG A 44 -21.74 -1.34 20.94
CA ARG A 44 -21.89 -0.25 19.98
C ARG A 44 -20.57 0.31 19.47
N LEU A 45 -19.47 0.06 20.17
CA LEU A 45 -18.13 0.51 19.78
C LEU A 45 -17.12 -0.62 19.90
N LEU A 46 -16.33 -0.84 18.85
CA LEU A 46 -15.26 -1.84 18.83
C LEU A 46 -13.90 -1.15 18.74
N VAL A 47 -13.04 -1.37 19.75
CA VAL A 47 -11.65 -0.95 19.73
C VAL A 47 -10.79 -2.09 19.22
N ALA A 48 -10.06 -1.88 18.12
CA ALA A 48 -9.23 -2.92 17.53
C ALA A 48 -7.83 -2.44 17.13
N THR A 49 -6.86 -3.37 17.11
CA THR A 49 -5.56 -3.14 16.48
C THR A 49 -5.51 -3.66 15.05
N THR A 50 -4.71 -3.03 14.21
CA THR A 50 -4.61 -3.32 12.77
C THR A 50 -3.96 -4.67 12.44
N VAL A 51 -3.24 -5.28 13.39
CA VAL A 51 -2.66 -6.63 13.25
C VAL A 51 -3.75 -7.70 13.14
N VAL A 52 -4.98 -7.35 13.53
CA VAL A 52 -6.11 -8.22 13.31
C VAL A 52 -6.76 -7.79 11.99
N GLU A 53 -6.52 -8.57 10.93
CA GLU A 53 -7.39 -8.63 9.75
C GLU A 53 -8.76 -9.14 10.17
N VAL A 54 -9.43 -8.45 11.09
CA VAL A 54 -10.80 -8.77 11.40
C VAL A 54 -11.57 -8.41 10.14
N GLY A 55 -12.00 -9.43 9.40
CA GLY A 55 -13.01 -9.32 8.35
C GLY A 55 -14.35 -8.91 8.98
N VAL A 56 -14.38 -7.71 9.56
CA VAL A 56 -15.58 -7.08 10.08
C VAL A 56 -16.35 -6.58 8.87
N ASP A 57 -17.07 -7.49 8.23
CA ASP A 57 -18.18 -7.10 7.39
C ASP A 57 -19.40 -6.97 8.30
N VAL A 58 -19.54 -5.79 8.91
CA VAL A 58 -20.69 -5.42 9.72
C VAL A 58 -21.39 -4.29 8.96
N PRO A 59 -22.44 -4.60 8.17
CA PRO A 59 -23.12 -3.62 7.33
C PRO A 59 -23.63 -2.40 8.09
N ASP A 60 -24.00 -2.58 9.37
CA ASP A 60 -24.52 -1.53 10.25
C ASP A 60 -23.42 -0.62 10.85
N ALA A 61 -22.14 -0.92 10.61
CA ALA A 61 -21.04 -0.07 11.07
C ALA A 61 -20.83 1.08 10.08
N THR A 62 -21.43 2.24 10.38
CA THR A 62 -21.40 3.44 9.53
C THR A 62 -20.26 4.40 9.85
N ILE A 63 -19.55 4.23 10.97
CA ILE A 63 -18.46 5.13 11.38
C ILE A 63 -17.17 4.32 11.60
N MET A 64 -16.11 4.70 10.89
CA MET A 64 -14.75 4.22 11.10
C MET A 64 -13.88 5.35 11.68
N VAL A 65 -13.13 5.06 12.75
CA VAL A 65 -12.15 5.98 13.30
C VAL A 65 -10.77 5.33 13.28
N ILE A 66 -9.84 5.90 12.52
CA ILE A 66 -8.46 5.42 12.42
C ILE A 66 -7.58 6.35 13.23
N GLU A 67 -7.12 5.87 14.39
CA GLU A 67 -6.13 6.57 15.20
C GLU A 67 -4.72 6.37 14.67
N HIS A 68 -3.90 7.42 14.77
CA HIS A 68 -2.53 7.44 14.27
C HIS A 68 -2.46 7.10 12.76
N ALA A 69 -3.37 7.67 11.98
CA ALA A 69 -3.49 7.45 10.54
C ALA A 69 -2.16 7.70 9.78
N GLU A 70 -1.30 8.58 10.30
CA GLU A 70 0.03 8.89 9.73
C GLU A 70 0.98 7.68 9.67
N ARG A 71 0.73 6.65 10.47
CA ARG A 71 1.59 5.45 10.56
C ARG A 71 1.29 4.41 9.48
N PHE A 72 0.20 4.59 8.75
CA PHE A 72 -0.27 3.62 7.76
C PHE A 72 0.10 4.04 6.34
N GLY A 73 0.37 3.05 5.49
CA GLY A 73 0.49 3.26 4.05
C GLY A 73 -0.86 3.63 3.42
N LEU A 74 -0.85 4.29 2.26
CA LEU A 74 -2.08 4.74 1.61
C LEU A 74 -3.00 3.55 1.26
N ALA A 75 -2.41 2.47 0.73
CA ALA A 75 -3.11 1.23 0.43
C ALA A 75 -3.75 0.58 1.68
N GLN A 76 -3.06 0.60 2.83
CA GLN A 76 -3.61 0.04 4.08
C GLN A 76 -4.79 0.87 4.58
N LEU A 77 -4.68 2.20 4.54
CA LEU A 77 -5.78 3.09 4.90
C LEU A 77 -6.99 2.90 3.98
N HIS A 78 -6.75 2.72 2.68
CA HIS A 78 -7.80 2.43 1.72
C HIS A 78 -8.53 1.12 2.03
N GLN A 79 -7.79 0.06 2.36
CA GLN A 79 -8.36 -1.22 2.77
C GLN A 79 -9.17 -1.11 4.08
N LEU A 80 -8.69 -0.34 5.06
CA LEU A 80 -9.40 -0.10 6.31
C LEU A 80 -10.70 0.69 6.07
N ARG A 81 -10.65 1.75 5.26
CA ARG A 81 -11.83 2.54 4.88
C ARG A 81 -12.90 1.68 4.23
N GLY A 82 -12.52 0.75 3.34
CA GLY A 82 -13.46 -0.15 2.65
C GLY A 82 -14.14 -1.21 3.53
N ARG A 83 -13.87 -1.23 4.85
CA ARG A 83 -14.57 -2.09 5.82
C ARG A 83 -15.86 -1.47 6.38
N VAL A 84 -16.09 -0.18 6.13
CA VAL A 84 -17.36 0.50 6.44
C VAL A 84 -18.04 0.95 5.15
N GLY A 85 -19.35 1.17 5.17
CA GLY A 85 -20.10 1.60 3.98
C GLY A 85 -20.45 0.49 3.00
N ARG A 86 -20.69 -0.72 3.50
CA ARG A 86 -21.23 -1.85 2.71
C ARG A 86 -22.76 -1.94 2.73
N GLY A 87 -23.42 -1.17 3.58
CA GLY A 87 -24.88 -1.02 3.60
C GLY A 87 -25.36 0.19 2.78
N ASP A 88 -26.67 0.42 2.79
CA ASP A 88 -27.31 1.54 2.08
C ASP A 88 -27.16 2.89 2.82
N GLU A 89 -26.62 2.88 4.04
CA GLU A 89 -26.46 4.09 4.86
C GLU A 89 -25.15 4.83 4.56
N ALA A 90 -25.22 6.17 4.64
CA ALA A 90 -24.06 7.03 4.49
C ALA A 90 -23.02 6.69 5.57
N SER A 91 -21.79 6.41 5.15
CA SER A 91 -20.69 6.05 6.04
C SER A 91 -19.64 7.15 6.13
N THR A 92 -19.02 7.28 7.30
CA THR A 92 -18.02 8.31 7.59
C THR A 92 -16.74 7.66 8.10
N CYS A 93 -15.60 8.03 7.49
CA CYS A 93 -14.27 7.62 7.95
C CYS A 93 -13.52 8.84 8.50
N ILE A 94 -13.11 8.77 9.76
CA ILE A 94 -12.39 9.83 10.48
C ILE A 94 -10.93 9.40 10.64
N LEU A 95 -10.03 10.20 10.07
CA LEU A 95 -8.58 10.00 10.14
C LEU A 95 -8.01 10.88 11.24
N LEU A 96 -7.62 10.29 12.37
CA LEU A 96 -6.97 11.00 13.47
C LEU A 96 -5.47 10.81 13.37
N TYR A 97 -4.72 11.91 13.40
CA TYR A 97 -3.27 11.88 13.34
C TYR A 97 -2.64 12.69 14.47
N LYS A 98 -1.39 12.37 14.80
CA LYS A 98 -0.58 13.18 15.73
C LYS A 98 0.41 14.03 14.95
N GLY A 99 0.29 15.35 15.07
CA GLY A 99 1.18 16.29 14.42
C GLY A 99 2.59 16.39 15.06
N PRO A 100 3.55 17.01 14.37
CA PRO A 100 3.44 17.52 13.00
C PRO A 100 3.53 16.41 11.94
N LEU A 101 2.79 16.55 10.84
CA LEU A 101 2.88 15.65 9.69
C LEU A 101 4.07 16.04 8.80
N SER A 102 4.74 15.07 8.18
CA SER A 102 5.62 15.34 7.04
C SER A 102 4.79 15.79 5.83
N GLU A 103 5.43 16.43 4.84
CA GLU A 103 4.76 16.75 3.56
C GLU A 103 4.15 15.51 2.91
N THR A 104 4.91 14.40 2.89
CA THR A 104 4.45 13.10 2.38
C THR A 104 3.28 12.52 3.18
N GLY A 105 3.27 12.70 4.51
CA GLY A 105 2.19 12.26 5.38
C GLY A 105 0.92 13.08 5.16
N HIS A 106 1.07 14.40 4.99
CA HIS A 106 -0.04 15.30 4.67
C HIS A 106 -0.65 14.99 3.31
N ALA A 107 0.18 14.82 2.27
CA ALA A 107 -0.27 14.46 0.92
C ALA A 107 -1.06 13.14 0.94
N ARG A 108 -0.51 12.11 1.59
CA ARG A 108 -1.15 10.79 1.73
C ARG A 108 -2.54 10.87 2.37
N LEU A 109 -2.67 11.53 3.52
CA LEU A 109 -3.96 11.66 4.20
C LEU A 109 -4.95 12.51 3.40
N SER A 110 -4.46 13.52 2.66
CA SER A 110 -5.30 14.36 1.79
C SER A 110 -5.87 13.57 0.61
N ILE A 111 -5.06 12.74 -0.08
CA ILE A 111 -5.52 11.88 -1.17
C ILE A 111 -6.65 10.96 -0.72
N LEU A 112 -6.53 10.36 0.46
CA LEU A 112 -7.56 9.47 1.00
C LEU A 112 -8.84 10.22 1.41
N ARG A 113 -8.72 11.48 1.83
CA ARG A 113 -9.87 12.35 2.14
C ARG A 113 -10.59 12.79 0.87
N ASP A 114 -9.84 13.09 -0.19
CA ASP A 114 -10.36 13.78 -1.37
C ASP A 114 -10.84 12.81 -2.47
N SER A 115 -10.46 11.52 -2.41
CA SER A 115 -10.85 10.52 -3.42
C SER A 115 -11.27 9.17 -2.84
N GLU A 116 -12.28 8.58 -3.47
CA GLU A 116 -12.70 7.19 -3.26
C GLU A 116 -12.21 6.23 -4.35
N ASP A 117 -11.67 6.75 -5.46
CA ASP A 117 -11.24 5.95 -6.60
C ASP A 117 -9.97 5.15 -6.27
N GLY A 118 -10.14 3.82 -6.19
CA GLY A 118 -9.04 2.89 -5.90
C GLY A 118 -7.91 2.92 -6.92
N PHE A 119 -8.17 3.28 -8.19
CA PHE A 119 -7.13 3.42 -9.21
C PHE A 119 -6.27 4.65 -8.96
N LEU A 120 -6.90 5.81 -8.72
CA LEU A 120 -6.19 7.05 -8.38
C LEU A 120 -5.37 6.87 -7.09
N ILE A 121 -5.95 6.25 -6.07
CA ILE A 121 -5.26 5.96 -4.81
C ILE A 121 -4.03 5.07 -5.04
N ALA A 122 -4.14 4.05 -5.90
CA ALA A 122 -3.01 3.17 -6.21
C ALA A 122 -1.90 3.89 -7.00
N GLU A 123 -2.27 4.76 -7.93
CA GLU A 123 -1.32 5.58 -8.69
C GLU A 123 -0.56 6.54 -7.77
N GLU A 124 -1.28 7.22 -6.87
CA GLU A 124 -0.66 8.14 -5.91
C GLU A 124 0.18 7.41 -4.85
N ASP A 125 -0.20 6.20 -4.42
CA ASP A 125 0.64 5.36 -3.54
C ASP A 125 1.98 5.01 -4.24
N LEU A 126 1.95 4.73 -5.54
CA LEU A 126 3.17 4.46 -6.31
C LEU A 126 4.08 5.69 -6.39
N LYS A 127 3.53 6.87 -6.72
CA LYS A 127 4.28 8.13 -6.77
C LYS A 127 4.92 8.47 -5.42
N LEU A 128 4.13 8.41 -4.34
CA LEU A 128 4.61 8.71 -2.99
C LEU A 128 5.69 7.73 -2.50
N ARG A 129 5.67 6.48 -2.97
CA ARG A 129 6.76 5.51 -2.72
C ARG A 129 8.01 5.83 -3.52
N GLY A 130 7.87 6.23 -4.79
CA GLY A 130 8.97 6.66 -5.66
C GLY A 130 9.73 7.86 -5.10
N GLU A 131 9.02 8.85 -4.55
CA GLU A 131 9.62 10.01 -3.88
C GLU A 131 10.35 9.65 -2.58
N GLY A 132 9.88 8.64 -1.84
CA GLY A 132 10.49 8.16 -0.60
C GLY A 132 11.77 7.32 -0.82
N GLU A 133 11.82 6.53 -1.89
CA GLU A 133 13.02 5.74 -2.25
C GLU A 133 14.19 6.61 -2.74
N LEU A 134 13.91 7.82 -3.24
CA LEU A 134 14.95 8.79 -3.63
C LEU A 134 15.75 9.32 -2.43
N LEU A 135 15.20 9.28 -1.21
CA LEU A 135 15.81 9.85 -0.01
C LEU A 135 16.17 8.81 1.09
N GLY A 136 15.68 7.57 1.01
CA GLY A 136 15.91 6.55 2.04
C GLY A 136 16.10 5.13 1.49
N THR A 137 17.31 4.58 1.70
CA THR A 137 17.69 3.15 1.68
C THR A 137 16.77 2.17 0.92
N ARG A 138 17.20 1.86 -0.31
CA ARG A 138 16.70 0.79 -1.20
C ARG A 138 16.30 -0.49 -0.45
N GLN A 139 15.03 -0.87 -0.53
CA GLN A 139 14.62 -2.25 -0.27
C GLN A 139 14.74 -3.06 -1.57
N SER A 140 15.51 -4.14 -1.46
CA SER A 140 15.89 -5.15 -2.44
C SER A 140 14.78 -5.57 -3.42
N GLY A 141 15.04 -5.44 -4.72
CA GLY A 141 14.34 -6.23 -5.74
C GLY A 141 14.53 -5.75 -7.17
N THR A 142 14.51 -4.44 -7.38
CA THR A 142 14.54 -3.86 -8.73
C THR A 142 15.84 -3.09 -8.93
N PRO A 143 16.63 -3.34 -9.99
CA PRO A 143 17.81 -2.53 -10.29
C PRO A 143 17.34 -1.10 -10.57
N GLY A 144 17.43 -0.21 -9.59
CA GLY A 144 17.16 1.21 -9.77
C GLY A 144 18.05 1.74 -10.89
N PHE A 145 17.46 2.42 -11.85
CA PHE A 145 18.21 3.10 -12.91
C PHE A 145 19.08 4.19 -12.27
N LYS A 146 20.34 4.30 -12.70
CA LYS A 146 21.28 5.29 -12.13
C LYS A 146 20.98 6.73 -12.56
N ILE A 147 20.31 6.90 -13.70
CA ILE A 147 20.08 8.20 -14.35
C ILE A 147 18.62 8.34 -14.80
N ALA A 148 17.93 7.23 -15.10
CA ALA A 148 16.56 7.27 -15.58
C ALA A 148 15.55 7.24 -14.43
N SER A 149 14.55 8.12 -14.46
CA SER A 149 13.28 7.93 -13.74
C SER A 149 12.31 7.14 -14.63
N LEU A 150 11.67 6.12 -14.08
CA LEU A 150 10.63 5.35 -14.77
C LEU A 150 9.40 6.21 -15.08
N GLU A 151 9.10 7.20 -14.24
CA GLU A 151 7.95 8.09 -14.36
C GLU A 151 8.21 9.17 -15.43
N ALA A 152 9.39 9.78 -15.42
CA ALA A 152 9.74 10.85 -16.35
C ALA A 152 10.11 10.36 -17.76
N HIS A 153 10.47 9.06 -17.89
CA HIS A 153 11.00 8.50 -19.14
C HIS A 153 10.23 7.25 -19.60
N ALA A 154 8.97 7.11 -19.22
CA ALA A 154 8.12 5.99 -19.61
C ALA A 154 8.04 5.82 -21.14
N ASP A 155 8.00 6.94 -21.86
CA ASP A 155 8.04 7.03 -23.31
C ASP A 155 9.35 6.49 -23.89
N LEU A 156 10.50 6.83 -23.30
CA LEU A 156 11.81 6.34 -23.72
C LEU A 156 11.96 4.84 -23.49
N LEU A 157 11.34 4.27 -22.45
CA LEU A 157 11.36 2.83 -22.21
C LEU A 157 10.62 2.05 -23.29
N GLU A 158 9.49 2.57 -23.77
CA GLU A 158 8.76 1.93 -24.86
C GLU A 158 9.57 1.94 -26.16
N ILE A 159 10.24 3.07 -26.44
CA ILE A 159 11.15 3.21 -27.59
C ILE A 159 12.33 2.25 -27.46
N ALA A 160 12.99 2.19 -26.30
CA ALA A 160 14.11 1.29 -26.05
C ALA A 160 13.72 -0.18 -26.19
N ARG A 161 12.53 -0.57 -25.74
CA ARG A 161 12.02 -1.94 -25.92
C ARG A 161 11.80 -2.27 -27.40
N LYS A 162 11.14 -1.38 -28.16
CA LYS A 162 10.91 -1.58 -29.60
C LYS A 162 12.23 -1.68 -30.36
N ASP A 163 13.21 -0.86 -30.01
CA ASP A 163 14.53 -0.87 -30.61
C ASP A 163 15.31 -2.17 -30.32
N ALA A 164 15.24 -2.65 -29.07
CA ALA A 164 15.84 -3.94 -28.69
C ALA A 164 15.22 -5.11 -29.46
N THR A 165 13.88 -5.16 -29.57
CA THR A 165 13.19 -6.18 -30.37
C THR A 165 13.60 -6.11 -31.83
N TYR A 166 13.59 -4.91 -32.42
CA TYR A 166 13.98 -4.70 -33.81
C TYR A 166 15.42 -5.13 -34.11
N LEU A 167 16.35 -4.88 -33.18
CA LEU A 167 17.73 -5.33 -33.30
C LEU A 167 17.81 -6.86 -33.29
N LEU A 168 17.14 -7.52 -32.35
CA LEU A 168 17.16 -8.99 -32.23
C LEU A 168 16.48 -9.69 -33.41
N ASP A 169 15.43 -9.11 -33.98
CA ASP A 169 14.76 -9.66 -35.16
C ASP A 169 15.67 -9.66 -36.42
N ARG A 170 16.61 -8.70 -36.51
CA ARG A 170 17.48 -8.53 -37.68
C ARG A 170 18.89 -9.06 -37.50
N ASP A 171 19.38 -9.05 -36.26
CA ASP A 171 20.72 -9.49 -35.88
C ASP A 171 20.64 -10.26 -34.55
N PRO A 172 20.05 -11.47 -34.58
CA PRO A 172 19.82 -12.27 -33.38
C PRO A 172 21.12 -12.68 -32.69
N ASP A 173 22.19 -12.85 -33.48
CA ASP A 173 23.53 -13.21 -33.00
C ASP A 173 24.38 -12.00 -32.59
N LEU A 174 23.86 -10.77 -32.76
CA LEU A 174 24.55 -9.51 -32.45
C LEU A 174 25.95 -9.43 -33.09
N THR A 175 26.01 -9.68 -34.41
CA THR A 175 27.23 -9.75 -35.23
C THR A 175 27.44 -8.55 -36.14
N SER A 176 26.42 -7.72 -36.33
CA SER A 176 26.57 -6.44 -37.02
C SER A 176 27.41 -5.46 -36.19
N GLU A 177 27.92 -4.40 -36.82
CA GLU A 177 28.63 -3.31 -36.14
C GLU A 177 27.83 -2.75 -34.94
N ARG A 178 26.50 -2.66 -35.10
CA ARG A 178 25.58 -2.27 -34.03
C ARG A 178 25.43 -3.36 -32.96
N GLY A 179 25.34 -4.61 -33.35
CA GLY A 179 25.26 -5.76 -32.44
C GLY A 179 26.52 -5.87 -31.57
N GLU A 180 27.70 -5.69 -32.14
CA GLU A 180 28.98 -5.66 -31.42
C GLU A 180 29.04 -4.51 -30.41
N ALA A 181 28.59 -3.31 -30.79
CA ALA A 181 28.49 -2.18 -29.86
C ALA A 181 27.55 -2.46 -28.69
N VAL A 182 26.42 -3.13 -28.93
CA VAL A 182 25.49 -3.55 -27.87
C VAL A 182 26.11 -4.62 -26.97
N ARG A 183 26.86 -5.59 -27.53
CA ARG A 183 27.60 -6.57 -26.72
C ARG A 183 28.63 -5.91 -25.82
N ALA A 184 29.34 -4.90 -26.32
CA ALA A 184 30.27 -4.11 -25.52
C ALA A 184 29.54 -3.38 -24.38
N LEU A 185 28.37 -2.78 -24.64
CA LEU A 185 27.54 -2.16 -23.61
C LEU A 185 27.07 -3.17 -22.55
N LEU A 186 26.56 -4.34 -22.96
CA LEU A 186 26.12 -5.39 -22.04
C LEU A 186 27.25 -5.86 -21.13
N TYR A 187 28.45 -6.02 -21.67
CA TYR A 187 29.66 -6.35 -20.93
C TYR A 187 30.05 -5.27 -19.91
N LEU A 188 30.09 -4.00 -20.33
CA LEU A 188 30.41 -2.88 -19.46
C LEU A 188 29.41 -2.72 -18.31
N HIS A 189 28.14 -3.06 -18.54
CA HIS A 189 27.08 -3.02 -17.53
C HIS A 189 26.94 -4.31 -16.72
N ARG A 190 27.84 -5.29 -16.87
CA ARG A 190 27.82 -6.59 -16.18
C ARG A 190 26.48 -7.32 -16.37
N ARG A 191 25.92 -7.23 -17.58
CA ARG A 191 24.67 -7.89 -18.00
C ARG A 191 24.96 -9.06 -18.95
N ASP A 192 26.14 -9.64 -18.81
CA ASP A 192 26.69 -10.70 -19.66
C ASP A 192 25.79 -11.95 -19.70
N GLU A 193 25.05 -12.19 -18.62
CA GLU A 193 24.04 -13.26 -18.53
C GLU A 193 22.86 -13.04 -19.47
N ALA A 194 22.52 -11.78 -19.83
CA ALA A 194 21.45 -11.48 -20.78
C ALA A 194 21.72 -12.07 -22.18
N ILE A 195 23.00 -12.15 -22.58
CA ILE A 195 23.42 -12.76 -23.85
C ILE A 195 23.12 -14.27 -23.87
N ARG A 196 23.15 -14.95 -22.70
CA ARG A 196 22.81 -16.38 -22.60
C ARG A 196 21.32 -16.64 -22.85
N PHE A 197 20.45 -15.70 -22.48
CA PHE A 197 19.00 -15.81 -22.68
C PHE A 197 18.57 -15.55 -24.13
N LEU A 198 19.39 -14.86 -24.93
CA LEU A 198 19.11 -14.66 -26.37
C LEU A 198 19.10 -15.98 -27.17
N ARG A 199 19.78 -17.01 -26.68
CA ARG A 199 19.83 -18.35 -27.30
C ARG A 199 18.75 -19.31 -26.81
N ALA A 200 17.95 -18.92 -25.83
CA ALA A 200 16.95 -19.77 -25.18
C ALA A 200 15.52 -19.54 -25.71
N GLY A 201 15.37 -18.75 -26.79
CA GLY A 201 14.13 -18.60 -27.56
C GLY A 201 14.08 -19.57 -28.73
#